data_AF-A0A6P3GTF1-F1
#
_entry.id   AF-A0A6P3GTF1-F1
#
_cell.length_a   1.000
_cell.length_b   1.000
_cell.length_c   1.000
_cell.angle_alpha   90.00
_cell.angle_beta   90.00
_cell.angle_gamma   90.00
#
_symmetry.space_group_name_H-M   'P 1'
#
loop_
_entity.id
_entity.type
_entity.pdbx_description
1 polymer ?
#
loop_
_entity_poly.entity_id
_entity_poly.type
_entity_poly.pdbx_seq_one_letter_code
_entity_poly.pdbx_strand_id
1 'polypeptide(L)'
;MTRLWGTYQLLLALLVALVALGGNTLVYKDTDKVLWELKNVSSSSGNVKQCLWFAMQEYNKDSEDKFSFQVVKVLRVQMQVTDRLEYFIDAEISRTNCRKLPNSNENCVVKNTSKLEKRQMCTFCVGALPWHGYFTVMKKQCVDI
;
A
#
# COMPACT_ATOMS: atom_id res chain seq x y z
N MET A 1 -54.95 -10.09 -35.82
CA MET A 1 -54.04 -9.08 -35.23
C MET A 1 -53.42 -9.50 -33.88
N THR A 2 -53.76 -10.65 -33.29
CA THR A 2 -53.23 -11.11 -31.98
C THR A 2 -51.93 -11.93 -32.07
N ARG A 3 -51.62 -12.52 -33.23
CA ARG A 3 -50.41 -13.34 -33.42
C ARG A 3 -49.12 -12.53 -33.53
N LEU A 4 -49.16 -11.32 -34.10
CA LEU A 4 -47.99 -10.43 -34.16
C LEU A 4 -47.58 -9.88 -32.79
N TRP A 5 -48.56 -9.66 -31.90
CA TRP A 5 -48.31 -9.15 -30.55
C TRP A 5 -47.59 -10.18 -29.68
N GLY A 6 -48.02 -11.45 -29.75
CA GLY A 6 -47.34 -12.56 -29.06
C GLY A 6 -45.91 -12.78 -29.54
N THR A 7 -45.67 -12.70 -30.86
CA THR A 7 -44.30 -12.79 -31.39
C THR A 7 -43.43 -11.61 -30.96
N TYR A 8 -44.00 -10.39 -30.89
CA TYR A 8 -43.28 -9.21 -30.43
C TYR A 8 -42.91 -9.30 -28.94
N GLN A 9 -43.81 -9.82 -28.11
CA GLN A 9 -43.53 -10.07 -26.70
C GLN A 9 -42.45 -11.14 -26.50
N LEU A 10 -42.46 -12.21 -27.29
CA LEU A 10 -41.42 -13.24 -27.24
C LEU A 10 -40.06 -12.70 -27.68
N LEU A 11 -40.02 -11.88 -28.74
CA LEU A 11 -38.79 -11.24 -29.22
C LEU A 11 -38.23 -10.24 -28.20
N LEU A 12 -39.09 -9.44 -27.55
CA LEU A 12 -38.70 -8.54 -26.46
C LEU A 12 -38.12 -9.32 -25.26
N ALA A 13 -38.76 -10.42 -24.87
CA ALA A 13 -38.26 -11.27 -23.79
C ALA A 13 -36.87 -11.87 -24.11
N LEU A 14 -36.66 -12.29 -25.37
CA LEU A 14 -35.37 -12.79 -25.86
C LEU A 14 -34.27 -11.72 -25.84
N LEU A 15 -34.59 -10.49 -26.26
CA LEU A 15 -33.64 -9.37 -26.21
C LEU A 15 -33.26 -9.00 -24.77
N VAL A 16 -34.23 -8.97 -23.84
CA VAL A 16 -33.96 -8.71 -22.43
C VAL A 16 -33.10 -9.82 -21.80
N ALA A 17 -33.36 -11.09 -22.15
CA ALA A 17 -32.53 -12.21 -21.71
C ALA A 17 -31.09 -12.12 -22.25
N LEU A 18 -30.91 -11.74 -23.52
CA LEU A 18 -29.59 -11.54 -24.14
C LEU A 18 -28.82 -10.37 -23.52
N VAL A 19 -29.48 -9.30 -23.08
CA VAL A 19 -28.84 -8.19 -22.37
C VAL A 19 -28.46 -8.58 -20.94
N ALA A 20 -29.30 -9.35 -20.24
CA ALA A 20 -28.99 -9.87 -18.90
C ALA A 20 -27.86 -10.92 -18.92
N LEU A 21 -27.76 -11.72 -19.97
CA LEU A 21 -26.68 -12.70 -20.18
C LEU A 21 -25.42 -12.09 -20.81
N GLY A 22 -25.57 -10.98 -21.55
CA GLY A 22 -24.50 -10.26 -22.25
C GLY A 22 -23.86 -9.14 -21.44
N GLY A 23 -24.26 -8.98 -20.17
CA GLY A 23 -23.48 -8.23 -19.20
C GLY A 23 -22.16 -8.96 -18.96
N ASN A 24 -21.17 -8.72 -19.82
CA ASN A 24 -19.79 -8.96 -19.46
C ASN A 24 -19.50 -8.05 -18.27
N THR A 25 -19.78 -8.53 -17.06
CA THR A 25 -18.92 -8.17 -15.94
C THR A 25 -17.55 -8.68 -16.37
N LEU A 26 -16.75 -7.81 -17.00
CA LEU A 26 -15.32 -7.88 -16.85
C LEU A 26 -15.08 -7.73 -15.35
N VAL A 27 -15.22 -8.84 -14.64
CA VAL A 27 -14.48 -9.08 -13.42
C VAL A 27 -13.05 -9.14 -13.92
N TYR A 28 -12.43 -7.96 -14.05
CA TYR A 28 -10.99 -7.84 -14.10
C TYR A 28 -10.52 -8.36 -12.75
N LYS A 29 -10.36 -9.68 -12.71
CA LYS A 29 -9.87 -10.39 -11.56
C LYS A 29 -8.37 -10.10 -11.54
N ASP A 30 -8.02 -8.96 -10.95
CA ASP A 30 -6.66 -8.62 -10.62
C ASP A 30 -6.24 -9.54 -9.47
N THR A 31 -6.00 -10.81 -9.82
CA THR A 31 -5.14 -11.63 -8.98
C THR A 31 -3.75 -11.11 -9.25
N ASP A 32 -3.17 -10.37 -8.30
CA ASP A 32 -1.74 -10.05 -8.28
C ASP A 32 -0.98 -11.35 -8.58
N LYS A 33 -0.61 -11.57 -9.84
CA LYS A 33 0.09 -12.78 -10.24
C LYS A 33 1.50 -12.62 -9.72
N VAL A 34 1.77 -13.26 -8.58
CA VAL A 34 3.11 -13.36 -8.02
C VAL A 34 3.97 -14.11 -9.04
N LEU A 35 4.83 -13.37 -9.72
CA LEU A 35 5.78 -13.88 -10.71
C LEU A 35 6.98 -14.52 -10.03
N TRP A 36 7.34 -14.05 -8.82
CA TRP A 36 8.42 -14.61 -8.03
C TRP A 36 8.05 -14.67 -6.54
N GLU A 37 8.24 -15.85 -5.95
CA GLU A 37 8.09 -16.09 -4.52
C GLU A 37 8.88 -15.10 -3.64
N LEU A 38 8.32 -14.86 -2.46
CA LEU A 38 8.81 -13.95 -1.44
C LEU A 38 10.20 -14.35 -0.94
N LYS A 39 11.19 -13.46 -1.07
CA LYS A 39 12.58 -13.71 -0.64
C LYS A 39 13.06 -12.67 0.35
N ASN A 40 13.82 -13.13 1.35
CA ASN A 40 14.54 -12.21 2.24
C ASN A 40 15.61 -11.46 1.45
N VAL A 41 15.66 -10.15 1.63
CA VAL A 41 16.65 -9.27 0.99
C VAL A 41 17.34 -8.41 2.02
N SER A 42 18.54 -7.90 1.68
CA SER A 42 19.28 -7.04 2.59
C SER A 42 18.58 -5.68 2.76
N SER A 43 18.42 -5.27 4.03
CA SER A 43 17.97 -3.93 4.40
C SER A 43 18.95 -2.83 3.99
N SER A 44 20.21 -3.18 3.68
CA SER A 44 21.23 -2.23 3.24
C SER A 44 21.10 -1.82 1.77
N SER A 45 20.28 -2.51 0.98
CA SER A 45 20.11 -2.24 -0.45
C SER A 45 19.51 -0.84 -0.70
N GLY A 46 19.96 -0.18 -1.78
CA GLY A 46 19.51 1.17 -2.13
C GLY A 46 17.99 1.26 -2.32
N ASN A 47 17.41 0.29 -3.02
CA ASN A 47 15.96 0.22 -3.27
C ASN A 47 15.16 0.11 -1.98
N VAL A 48 15.60 -0.70 -1.03
CA VAL A 48 14.92 -0.85 0.27
C VAL A 48 15.00 0.46 1.06
N LYS A 49 16.15 1.14 1.06
CA LYS A 49 16.28 2.44 1.71
C LYS A 49 15.34 3.49 1.10
N GLN A 50 15.20 3.51 -0.23
CA GLN A 50 14.27 4.40 -0.93
C GLN A 50 12.81 4.07 -0.59
N CYS A 51 12.43 2.78 -0.60
CA CYS A 51 11.08 2.33 -0.26
C CYS A 51 10.73 2.69 1.18
N LEU A 52 11.65 2.44 2.12
CA LEU A 52 11.46 2.77 3.52
C LEU A 52 11.37 4.28 3.76
N TRP A 53 12.22 5.06 3.08
CA TRP A 53 12.14 6.52 3.13
C TRP A 53 10.78 7.01 2.66
N PHE A 54 10.30 6.53 1.50
CA PHE A 54 8.99 6.89 0.97
C PHE A 54 7.86 6.48 1.92
N ALA A 55 7.90 5.26 2.45
CA ALA A 55 6.92 4.76 3.41
C ALA A 55 6.85 5.60 4.69
N MET A 56 7.99 6.06 5.20
CA MET A 56 8.02 6.92 6.38
C MET A 56 7.47 8.32 6.11
N GLN A 57 7.69 8.86 4.90
CA GLN A 57 7.10 10.15 4.51
C GLN A 57 5.57 10.04 4.48
N GLU A 58 5.02 9.00 3.84
CA GLU A 58 3.58 8.76 3.80
C GLU A 58 3.02 8.44 5.19
N TYR A 59 3.70 7.62 5.99
CA TYR A 59 3.30 7.35 7.37
C TYR A 59 3.19 8.65 8.19
N ASN A 60 4.19 9.54 8.09
CA ASN A 60 4.19 10.79 8.84
C ASN A 60 3.13 11.78 8.36
N LYS A 61 2.81 11.82 7.07
CA LYS A 61 1.70 12.63 6.54
C LYS A 61 0.35 12.15 7.08
N ASP A 62 0.12 10.83 7.07
CA ASP A 62 -1.17 10.23 7.46
C ASP A 62 -1.38 10.19 8.98
N SER A 63 -0.28 10.12 9.75
CA SER A 63 -0.36 9.94 11.20
C SER A 63 -0.94 11.19 11.88
N GLU A 64 -1.89 11.00 12.79
CA GLU A 64 -2.50 12.09 13.58
C GLU A 64 -1.58 12.63 14.68
N ASP A 65 -0.43 11.99 14.92
CA ASP A 65 0.52 12.45 15.92
C ASP A 65 1.10 13.82 15.54
N LYS A 66 1.24 14.70 16.53
CA LYS A 66 1.82 16.04 16.37
C LYS A 66 3.32 15.99 16.05
N PHE A 67 3.97 14.88 16.36
CA PHE A 67 5.39 14.66 16.17
C PHE A 67 5.65 13.66 15.04
N SER A 68 6.78 13.83 14.36
CA SER A 68 7.22 12.89 13.33
C SER A 68 7.81 11.63 13.97
N PHE A 69 7.71 10.51 13.26
CA PHE A 69 8.34 9.24 13.59
C PHE A 69 9.54 9.00 12.70
N GLN A 70 10.54 8.30 13.24
CA GLN A 70 11.69 7.81 12.49
C GLN A 70 11.89 6.32 12.72
N VAL A 71 12.57 5.67 11.78
CA VAL A 71 12.98 4.27 11.94
C VAL A 71 14.09 4.19 12.97
N VAL A 72 13.92 3.29 13.94
CA VAL A 72 14.94 2.92 14.92
C VAL A 72 15.70 1.69 14.42
N LYS A 73 14.97 0.70 13.90
CA LYS A 73 15.54 -0.56 13.47
C LYS A 73 14.71 -1.20 12.36
N VAL A 74 15.37 -1.73 11.35
CA VAL A 74 14.75 -2.62 10.37
C VAL A 74 14.95 -4.06 10.85
N LEU A 75 13.86 -4.79 11.03
CA LEU A 75 13.87 -6.16 11.56
C LEU A 75 14.02 -7.18 10.43
N ARG A 76 13.21 -7.03 9.38
CA ARG A 76 13.15 -7.97 8.26
C ARG A 76 12.72 -7.24 7.01
N VAL A 77 13.27 -7.66 5.88
CA VAL A 77 12.83 -7.20 4.57
C VAL A 77 12.66 -8.39 3.65
N GLN A 78 11.49 -8.46 3.05
CA GLN A 78 11.12 -9.46 2.08
C GLN A 78 10.70 -8.78 0.78
N MET A 79 10.97 -9.43 -0.35
CA MET A 79 10.66 -8.89 -1.66
C MET A 79 10.05 -9.97 -2.54
N GLN A 80 9.02 -9.58 -3.30
CA GLN A 80 8.42 -10.39 -4.35
C GLN A 80 8.27 -9.57 -5.63
N VAL A 81 8.04 -10.25 -6.75
CA VAL A 81 7.78 -9.62 -8.04
C VAL A 81 6.37 -9.96 -8.49
N THR A 82 5.58 -8.93 -8.77
CA THR A 82 4.23 -8.99 -9.35
C THR A 82 4.27 -8.24 -10.69
N ASP A 83 3.33 -7.32 -10.95
CA ASP A 83 3.46 -6.30 -12.00
C ASP A 83 4.49 -5.20 -11.64
N ARG A 84 4.94 -5.20 -10.38
CA ARG A 84 5.94 -4.29 -9.79
C ARG A 84 6.85 -5.03 -8.81
N LEU A 85 7.86 -4.34 -8.28
CA LEU A 85 8.63 -4.87 -7.14
C LEU A 85 7.88 -4.53 -5.86
N GLU A 86 7.60 -5.53 -5.02
CA GLU A 86 6.92 -5.31 -3.75
C GLU A 86 7.87 -5.63 -2.60
N TYR A 87 8.09 -4.64 -1.74
CA TYR A 87 8.94 -4.75 -0.56
C TYR A 87 8.08 -4.77 0.71
N PHE A 88 8.16 -5.86 1.45
CA PHE A 88 7.59 -6.02 2.78
C PHE A 88 8.67 -5.71 3.82
N ILE A 89 8.50 -4.61 4.55
CA ILE A 89 9.50 -4.08 5.46
C ILE A 89 8.92 -4.06 6.87
N ASP A 90 9.45 -4.92 7.74
CA ASP A 90 9.16 -4.90 9.17
C ASP A 90 10.18 -3.99 9.86
N ALA A 91 9.70 -2.92 10.50
CA ALA A 91 10.55 -1.92 11.14
C ALA A 91 9.98 -1.44 12.47
N GLU A 92 10.88 -1.22 13.43
CA GLU A 92 10.60 -0.47 14.64
C GLU A 92 10.74 1.02 14.33
N ILE A 93 9.70 1.80 14.63
CA ILE A 93 9.70 3.25 14.52
C ILE A 93 9.49 3.88 15.89
N SER A 94 10.01 5.09 16.08
CA SER A 94 9.84 5.84 17.32
C SER A 94 9.57 7.31 17.08
N ARG A 95 8.79 7.89 17.98
CA ARG A 95 8.46 9.31 17.97
C ARG A 95 9.73 10.15 18.20
N THR A 96 9.87 11.19 17.39
CA THR A 96 10.97 12.15 17.47
C THR A 96 10.60 13.37 18.33
N ASN A 97 11.57 14.26 18.55
CA ASN A 97 11.34 15.57 19.11
C ASN A 97 10.73 16.59 18.12
N CYS A 98 10.79 16.31 16.82
CA CYS A 98 10.30 17.20 15.77
C CYS A 98 8.78 17.18 15.68
N ARG A 99 8.19 18.38 15.66
CA ARG A 99 6.79 18.54 15.26
C ARG A 99 6.67 18.45 13.75
N LYS A 100 5.54 17.96 13.27
CA LYS A 100 5.20 18.00 11.84
C LYS A 100 4.91 19.46 11.47
N LEU A 101 5.93 20.17 11.00
CA LEU A 101 5.81 21.55 10.51
C LEU A 101 6.04 21.54 8.99
N PRO A 102 5.36 22.43 8.23
CA PRO A 102 5.46 22.44 6.78
C PRO A 102 6.87 22.78 6.24
N ASN A 103 7.77 23.34 7.04
CA ASN A 103 9.10 23.81 6.62
C ASN A 103 10.22 23.66 7.68
N SER A 104 10.17 22.64 8.55
CA SER A 104 11.24 22.48 9.56
C SER A 104 12.42 21.68 9.02
N ASN A 105 13.54 22.36 8.73
CA ASN A 105 14.86 21.75 8.53
C ASN A 105 15.55 21.48 9.88
N GLU A 106 14.83 20.92 10.85
CA GLU A 106 15.37 20.61 12.17
C GLU A 106 15.97 19.20 12.17
N ASN A 107 17.12 19.04 12.84
CA ASN A 107 17.70 17.71 13.07
C ASN A 107 16.82 16.94 14.05
N CYS A 108 16.00 16.02 13.52
CA CYS A 108 15.09 15.20 14.29
C CYS A 108 15.83 14.06 14.99
N VAL A 109 15.60 13.94 16.30
CA VAL A 109 16.20 12.90 17.15
C VAL A 109 15.09 12.13 17.86
N VAL A 110 15.27 10.82 18.02
CA VAL A 110 14.38 9.98 18.84
C VAL A 110 14.39 10.50 20.28
N LYS A 111 13.21 10.73 20.85
CA LYS A 111 13.10 11.10 22.26
C LYS A 111 13.23 9.86 23.14
N ASN A 112 14.32 9.81 23.93
CA ASN A 112 14.51 8.84 25.02
C ASN A 112 14.04 9.40 26.37
N THR A 113 12.95 10.17 26.40
CA THR A 113 12.39 10.73 27.64
C THR A 113 11.06 10.07 27.96
N SER A 114 10.94 9.52 29.18
CA SER A 114 9.90 8.58 29.60
C SER A 114 8.45 9.06 29.42
N LYS A 115 8.19 10.37 29.32
CA LYS A 115 6.84 10.92 29.14
C LYS A 115 6.39 11.06 27.68
N LEU A 116 7.30 10.97 26.70
CA LEU A 116 7.01 11.20 25.28
C LEU A 116 7.47 10.06 24.38
N GLU A 117 8.14 9.05 24.95
CA GLU A 117 8.53 7.83 24.26
C GLU A 117 7.29 7.10 23.75
N LYS A 118 7.18 7.00 22.43
CA LYS A 118 6.18 6.18 21.76
C LYS A 118 6.88 5.42 20.66
N ARG A 119 6.88 4.10 20.77
CA ARG A 119 7.46 3.19 19.80
C ARG A 119 6.36 2.35 19.17
N GLN A 120 6.59 1.95 17.93
CA GLN A 120 5.67 1.10 17.20
C GLN A 120 6.45 0.09 16.37
N MET A 121 5.90 -1.12 16.28
CA MET A 121 6.31 -2.09 15.29
C MET A 121 5.39 -1.96 14.08
N CYS A 122 5.97 -1.69 12.93
CA CYS A 122 5.25 -1.48 11.69
C CYS A 122 5.67 -2.46 10.61
N THR A 123 4.70 -2.93 9.84
CA THR A 123 4.89 -3.65 8.57
C THR A 123 4.40 -2.76 7.44
N PHE A 124 5.31 -2.42 6.53
CA PHE A 124 5.02 -1.66 5.32
C PHE A 124 5.10 -2.58 4.10
N CYS A 125 4.13 -2.52 3.20
CA CYS A 125 4.23 -3.07 1.86
C CYS A 125 4.36 -1.90 0.87
N VAL A 126 5.50 -1.82 0.19
CA VAL A 126 5.82 -0.74 -0.74
C VAL A 126 6.02 -1.32 -2.13
N GLY A 127 5.15 -0.93 -3.05
CA GLY A 127 5.31 -1.20 -4.47
C GLY A 127 6.28 -0.19 -5.10
N ALA A 128 7.20 -0.67 -5.94
CA ALA A 128 8.21 0.15 -6.60
C ALA A 128 8.37 -0.23 -8.08
N LEU A 129 8.49 0.80 -8.92
CA LEU A 129 8.96 0.71 -10.30
C LEU A 129 10.24 1.55 -10.41
N PRO A 130 11.41 1.02 -10.02
CA PRO A 130 12.64 1.81 -9.91
C PRO A 130 13.03 2.54 -11.19
N TRP A 131 12.75 1.95 -12.35
CA TRP A 131 13.06 2.52 -13.67
C TRP A 131 12.26 3.78 -14.01
N HIS A 132 11.17 4.05 -13.29
CA HIS A 132 10.39 5.29 -13.42
C HIS A 132 10.39 6.13 -12.13
N GLY A 133 11.07 5.69 -11.07
CA GLY A 133 11.06 6.36 -9.77
C GLY A 133 9.68 6.37 -9.09
N TYR A 134 8.77 5.46 -9.46
CA TYR A 134 7.45 5.37 -8.83
C TYR A 134 7.49 4.46 -7.60
N PHE A 135 6.94 4.95 -6.50
CA PHE A 135 6.78 4.25 -5.23
C PHE A 135 5.34 4.43 -4.75
N THR A 136 4.78 3.39 -4.13
CA THR A 136 3.44 3.44 -3.53
C THR A 136 3.39 2.60 -2.26
N VAL A 137 2.82 3.16 -1.19
CA VAL A 137 2.56 2.39 0.04
C VAL A 137 1.24 1.65 -0.15
N MET A 138 1.31 0.35 -0.41
CA MET A 138 0.15 -0.48 -0.68
C MET A 138 -0.55 -0.91 0.62
N LYS A 139 0.24 -1.22 1.65
CA LYS A 139 -0.27 -1.60 2.98
C LYS A 139 0.64 -1.05 4.08
N LYS A 140 0.04 -0.73 5.21
CA LYS A 140 0.72 -0.19 6.39
C LYS A 140 -0.03 -0.65 7.63
N GLN A 141 0.64 -1.39 8.50
CA GLN A 141 0.07 -1.86 9.76
C GLN A 141 1.07 -1.56 10.86
N CYS A 142 0.62 -0.95 11.95
CA CYS A 142 1.48 -0.58 13.07
C CYS A 142 0.81 -0.92 14.39
N VAL A 143 1.60 -1.39 15.35
CA VAL A 143 1.17 -1.67 16.73
C VAL A 143 2.09 -0.96 17.71
N ASP A 144 1.52 -0.35 18.75
CA ASP A 144 2.29 0.25 19.84
C ASP A 144 3.05 -0.85 20.62
N ILE A 145 4.28 -0.56 21.03
CA ILE A 145 5.13 -1.46 21.84
C ILE A 145 5.61 -0.80 23.13
#